data_AF-A0A8B7Z1H5-F1
#
_entry.id   AF-A0A8B7Z1H5-F1
#
_cell.length_a   1.000
_cell.length_b   1.000
_cell.length_c   1.000
_cell.angle_alpha   90.00
_cell.angle_beta   90.00
_cell.angle_gamma   90.00
#
_symmetry.space_group_name_H-M   'P 1'
#
loop_
_entity.id
_entity.type
_entity.pdbx_description
1 polymer ?
#
loop_
_entity_poly.entity_id
_entity_poly.type
_entity_poly.pdbx_seq_one_letter_code
_entity_poly.pdbx_strand_id
1 'polypeptide(L)'
;MAENDLPLTIFQSIVGITGICGNALVCVVIAKIRFMHTLTNAFIFNQALIDLFGSFMILLNNLVPIPDPLPSNSNGVLLCRLWLSGYFNWALFVSSTFNLVALTLERYLAIVFPFRYQVLGTRKNALIIIVIVWVSAFLFTSYGVFIRYYKGGQCKQKLVAHPEVLGVAVFAVTFLLPVIVMLVVYAHITVVLKRGAGRIQPGPAAAVPSTGTAPEGQGESLMRARRNTFKTLLLVFVAFTICWTPNEVFFLLFNLGVDVNLTSTIFFVTVAMVSTNSCLNPFIYAIKYKQFRKALKTLFGRQGGIEDESTLATVATAHD
;
A
#
# COMPACT_ATOMS: atom_id res chain seq x y z
N MET A 1 -23.83 21.23 5.92
CA MET A 1 -23.06 20.77 4.75
C MET A 1 -23.75 21.37 3.54
N ALA A 2 -23.23 22.48 3.02
CA ALA A 2 -23.92 23.32 2.03
C ALA A 2 -23.72 22.76 0.61
N GLU A 3 -24.61 23.11 -0.32
CA GLU A 3 -24.75 22.65 -1.72
C GLU A 3 -23.47 22.53 -2.59
N ASN A 4 -22.33 23.07 -2.18
CA ASN A 4 -21.10 23.11 -2.98
C ASN A 4 -20.20 21.86 -2.90
N ASP A 5 -20.56 20.84 -2.12
CA ASP A 5 -19.73 19.64 -1.92
C ASP A 5 -20.16 18.42 -2.75
N LEU A 6 -21.25 18.51 -3.53
CA LEU A 6 -21.77 17.39 -4.31
C LEU A 6 -20.73 16.75 -5.27
N PRO A 7 -19.95 17.52 -6.06
CA PRO A 7 -18.96 16.95 -6.96
C PRO A 7 -17.86 16.16 -6.22
N LEU A 8 -17.44 16.67 -5.06
CA LEU A 8 -16.44 16.03 -4.23
C LEU A 8 -16.96 14.73 -3.61
N THR A 9 -18.19 14.74 -3.10
CA THR A 9 -18.85 13.54 -2.56
C THR A 9 -19.00 12.46 -3.62
N ILE A 10 -19.42 12.82 -4.83
CA ILE A 10 -19.50 11.90 -5.98
C ILE A 10 -18.12 11.34 -6.29
N PHE A 11 -17.10 12.20 -6.41
CA PHE A 11 -15.73 11.77 -6.68
C PHE A 11 -15.20 10.80 -5.64
N GLN A 12 -15.32 11.12 -4.34
CA GLN A 12 -14.85 10.25 -3.28
C GLN A 12 -15.64 8.94 -3.19
N SER A 13 -16.93 8.95 -3.54
CA SER A 13 -17.74 7.74 -3.64
C SER A 13 -17.24 6.82 -4.77
N ILE A 14 -16.89 7.40 -5.93
CA ILE A 14 -16.26 6.66 -7.03
C ILE A 14 -14.92 6.07 -6.59
N VAL A 15 -14.07 6.86 -5.91
CA VAL A 15 -12.80 6.38 -5.35
C VAL A 15 -13.02 5.22 -4.38
N GLY A 16 -13.97 5.35 -3.46
CA GLY A 16 -14.33 4.32 -2.48
C GLY A 16 -14.79 3.03 -3.16
N ILE A 17 -15.75 3.09 -4.10
CA ILE A 17 -16.25 1.91 -4.81
C ILE A 17 -15.13 1.24 -5.62
N THR A 18 -14.35 2.04 -6.35
CA THR A 18 -13.24 1.54 -7.16
C THR A 18 -12.18 0.87 -6.29
N GLY A 19 -11.85 1.48 -5.15
CA GLY A 19 -10.90 0.94 -4.19
C GLY A 19 -11.40 -0.34 -3.54
N ILE A 20 -12.69 -0.44 -3.19
CA ILE A 20 -13.28 -1.68 -2.66
C ILE A 20 -13.19 -2.79 -3.70
N CYS A 21 -13.72 -2.58 -4.91
CA CYS A 21 -13.74 -3.60 -5.95
C CYS A 21 -12.32 -4.03 -6.37
N GLY A 22 -11.44 -3.06 -6.60
CA GLY A 22 -10.08 -3.31 -7.07
C GLY A 22 -9.24 -4.05 -6.03
N ASN A 23 -9.25 -3.60 -4.76
CA ASN A 23 -8.46 -4.23 -3.73
C ASN A 23 -9.03 -5.58 -3.29
N ALA A 24 -10.36 -5.74 -3.26
CA ALA A 24 -10.97 -7.05 -3.06
C ALA A 24 -10.53 -8.05 -4.13
N LEU A 25 -10.48 -7.63 -5.41
CA LEU A 25 -9.96 -8.46 -6.49
C LEU A 25 -8.50 -8.84 -6.27
N VAL A 26 -7.64 -7.90 -5.86
CA VAL A 26 -6.23 -8.19 -5.54
C VAL A 26 -6.13 -9.25 -4.43
N CYS A 27 -6.92 -9.09 -3.35
CA CYS A 27 -6.99 -10.07 -2.28
C CYS A 27 -7.41 -11.44 -2.77
N VAL A 28 -8.50 -11.53 -3.56
CA VAL A 28 -9.01 -12.80 -4.12
C VAL A 28 -7.96 -13.48 -5.00
N VAL A 29 -7.32 -12.75 -5.90
CA VAL A 29 -6.30 -13.28 -6.81
C VAL A 29 -5.12 -13.86 -6.02
N ILE A 30 -4.59 -13.11 -5.04
CA ILE A 30 -3.46 -13.59 -4.25
C ILE A 30 -3.86 -14.78 -3.37
N ALA A 31 -5.06 -14.77 -2.78
CA ALA A 31 -5.54 -15.86 -1.94
C ALA A 31 -5.74 -17.16 -2.72
N LYS A 32 -6.39 -17.10 -3.90
CA LYS A 32 -6.75 -18.28 -4.68
C LYS A 32 -5.61 -18.85 -5.53
N ILE A 33 -4.68 -18.02 -6.00
CA ILE A 33 -3.67 -18.46 -6.97
C ILE A 33 -2.37 -18.86 -6.25
N ARG A 34 -2.12 -20.17 -6.14
CA ARG A 34 -0.98 -20.74 -5.38
C ARG A 34 0.39 -20.17 -5.73
N PHE A 35 0.69 -19.96 -7.03
CA PHE A 35 1.99 -19.40 -7.42
C PHE A 35 2.18 -17.94 -6.99
N MET A 36 1.12 -17.26 -6.54
CA MET A 36 1.19 -15.92 -5.97
C MET A 36 1.57 -15.94 -4.48
N HIS A 37 1.69 -17.08 -3.80
CA HIS A 37 1.98 -17.15 -2.36
C HIS A 37 3.46 -16.92 -2.01
N THR A 38 3.97 -15.73 -2.34
CA THR A 38 5.34 -15.27 -2.04
C THR A 38 5.34 -14.24 -0.91
N LEU A 39 6.48 -14.02 -0.26
CA LEU A 39 6.62 -13.02 0.80
C LEU A 39 6.21 -11.61 0.32
N THR A 40 6.69 -11.21 -0.86
CA THR A 40 6.28 -9.96 -1.52
C THR A 40 4.77 -9.81 -1.59
N ASN A 41 4.11 -10.89 -2.02
CA ASN A 41 2.68 -10.86 -2.27
C ASN A 41 1.89 -10.90 -0.96
N ALA A 42 2.49 -11.34 0.16
CA ALA A 42 1.90 -11.13 1.49
C ALA A 42 1.86 -9.65 1.86
N PHE A 43 2.91 -8.87 1.58
CA PHE A 43 2.90 -7.41 1.77
C PHE A 43 1.96 -6.70 0.79
N ILE A 44 1.87 -7.14 -0.47
CA ILE A 44 0.90 -6.61 -1.45
C ILE A 44 -0.53 -6.96 -1.02
N PHE A 45 -0.76 -8.15 -0.46
CA PHE A 45 -2.05 -8.54 0.09
C PHE A 45 -2.40 -7.68 1.31
N ASN A 46 -1.45 -7.44 2.23
CA ASN A 46 -1.66 -6.52 3.35
C ASN A 46 -1.97 -5.10 2.87
N GLN A 47 -1.26 -4.61 1.84
CA GLN A 47 -1.55 -3.32 1.20
C GLN A 47 -2.99 -3.27 0.70
N ALA A 48 -3.42 -4.30 -0.04
CA ALA A 48 -4.78 -4.38 -0.56
C ALA A 48 -5.83 -4.46 0.56
N LEU A 49 -5.55 -5.14 1.69
CA LEU A 49 -6.45 -5.14 2.84
C LEU A 49 -6.57 -3.74 3.48
N ILE A 50 -5.46 -3.05 3.71
CA ILE A 50 -5.45 -1.69 4.25
C ILE A 50 -6.28 -0.76 3.34
N ASP A 51 -6.00 -0.80 2.04
CA ASP A 51 -6.67 0.04 1.06
C ASP A 51 -8.15 -0.34 0.88
N LEU A 52 -8.52 -1.62 1.01
CA LEU A 52 -9.91 -2.09 1.03
C LEU A 52 -10.67 -1.49 2.21
N PHE A 53 -10.12 -1.60 3.43
CA PHE A 53 -10.74 -1.01 4.63
C PHE A 53 -10.79 0.52 4.55
N GLY A 54 -9.73 1.15 4.02
CA GLY A 54 -9.70 2.60 3.80
C GLY A 54 -10.77 3.05 2.83
N SER A 55 -10.93 2.34 1.70
CA SER A 55 -11.95 2.62 0.69
C SER A 55 -13.36 2.42 1.23
N PHE A 56 -13.57 1.41 2.06
CA PHE A 56 -14.83 1.20 2.78
C PHE A 56 -15.13 2.36 3.74
N MET A 57 -14.15 2.81 4.52
CA MET A 57 -14.31 3.94 5.44
C MET A 57 -14.54 5.28 4.71
N ILE A 58 -13.89 5.50 3.55
CA ILE A 58 -14.20 6.64 2.67
C ILE A 58 -15.68 6.62 2.26
N LEU A 59 -16.19 5.47 1.81
CA LEU A 59 -17.58 5.35 1.39
C LEU A 59 -18.54 5.57 2.57
N LEU A 60 -18.25 5.00 3.73
CA LEU A 60 -19.05 5.21 4.93
C LEU A 60 -19.09 6.69 5.36
N ASN A 61 -17.94 7.39 5.34
CA ASN A 61 -17.88 8.81 5.69
C ASN A 61 -18.71 9.70 4.76
N ASN A 62 -18.90 9.28 3.50
CA ASN A 62 -19.68 10.02 2.51
C ASN A 62 -21.17 9.68 2.54
N LEU A 63 -21.53 8.43 2.82
CA LEU A 63 -22.91 7.95 2.75
C LEU A 63 -23.65 8.03 4.09
N VAL A 64 -22.93 8.00 5.21
CA VAL A 64 -23.56 8.03 6.55
C VAL A 64 -23.75 9.49 6.97
N PRO A 65 -25.00 9.98 7.05
CA PRO A 65 -25.26 11.34 7.49
C PRO A 65 -24.87 11.51 8.96
N ILE A 66 -24.20 12.62 9.27
CA ILE A 66 -23.81 12.96 10.64
C ILE A 66 -24.91 13.84 11.25
N PRO A 67 -25.44 13.50 12.45
CA PRO A 67 -26.42 14.35 13.13
C PRO A 67 -25.84 15.73 13.48
N ASP A 68 -26.61 16.77 13.22
CA ASP A 68 -26.32 18.15 13.64
C ASP A 68 -27.59 18.74 14.30
N PRO A 69 -27.62 18.94 15.63
CA PRO A 69 -26.50 18.78 16.58
C PRO A 69 -26.15 17.32 16.89
N LEU A 70 -24.89 17.09 17.30
CA LEU A 70 -24.42 15.78 17.77
C LEU A 70 -25.16 15.35 19.06
N PRO A 71 -25.44 14.04 19.22
CA PRO A 71 -26.09 13.50 20.42
C PRO A 71 -25.38 13.91 21.72
N SER A 72 -26.13 14.16 22.79
CA SER A 72 -25.57 14.56 24.10
C SER A 72 -25.06 13.39 24.96
N ASN A 73 -25.19 12.16 24.47
CA ASN A 73 -24.72 10.95 25.13
C ASN A 73 -23.29 10.57 24.72
N SER A 74 -22.78 9.46 25.25
CA SER A 74 -21.45 8.92 24.94
C SER A 74 -21.20 8.72 23.42
N ASN A 75 -22.25 8.49 22.63
CA ASN A 75 -22.12 8.31 21.18
C ASN A 75 -21.73 9.62 20.49
N GLY A 76 -22.21 10.79 20.94
CA GLY A 76 -21.77 12.07 20.39
C GLY A 76 -20.30 12.37 20.67
N VAL A 77 -19.80 11.95 21.83
CA VAL A 77 -18.36 12.03 22.17
C VAL A 77 -17.53 11.10 21.27
N LEU A 78 -18.00 9.87 21.07
CA LEU A 78 -17.33 8.89 20.21
C LEU A 78 -17.31 9.34 18.75
N LEU A 79 -18.43 9.83 18.22
CA LEU A 79 -18.53 10.41 16.88
C LEU A 79 -17.56 11.59 16.72
N CYS A 80 -17.50 12.49 17.70
CA CYS A 80 -16.58 13.63 17.65
C CYS A 80 -15.10 13.21 17.64
N ARG A 81 -14.72 12.27 18.50
CA ARG A 81 -13.32 11.89 18.70
C ARG A 81 -12.80 10.84 17.72
N LEU A 82 -13.64 9.95 17.20
CA LEU A 82 -13.21 8.88 16.28
C LEU A 82 -13.65 9.13 14.84
N TRP A 83 -14.90 9.53 14.61
CA TRP A 83 -15.45 9.68 13.26
C TRP A 83 -15.07 11.03 12.65
N LEU A 84 -15.44 12.13 13.31
CA LEU A 84 -15.18 13.49 12.84
C LEU A 84 -13.71 13.89 12.89
N SER A 85 -12.88 13.20 13.69
CA SER A 85 -11.42 13.34 13.63
C SER A 85 -10.82 12.65 12.40
N GLY A 86 -11.58 11.77 11.73
CA GLY A 86 -11.07 10.91 10.68
C GLY A 86 -10.07 9.86 11.16
N TYR A 87 -10.08 9.52 12.46
CA TYR A 87 -9.05 8.67 13.09
C TYR A 87 -8.79 7.38 12.31
N PHE A 88 -9.84 6.63 11.98
CA PHE A 88 -9.71 5.38 11.24
C PHE A 88 -9.16 5.58 9.82
N ASN A 89 -9.64 6.60 9.09
CA ASN A 89 -9.14 6.91 7.74
C ASN A 89 -7.66 7.26 7.77
N TRP A 90 -7.26 8.19 8.64
CA TRP A 90 -5.86 8.59 8.76
C TRP A 90 -4.98 7.43 9.23
N ALA A 91 -5.45 6.60 10.16
CA ALA A 91 -4.71 5.41 10.59
C ALA A 91 -4.48 4.42 9.45
N LEU A 92 -5.49 4.19 8.60
CA LEU A 92 -5.39 3.32 7.42
C LEU A 92 -4.45 3.92 6.35
N PHE A 93 -4.54 5.22 6.09
CA PHE A 93 -3.62 5.92 5.18
C PHE A 93 -2.15 5.86 5.66
N VAL A 94 -1.91 6.05 6.96
CA VAL A 94 -0.56 5.92 7.54
C VAL A 94 -0.09 4.47 7.54
N SER A 95 -0.98 3.50 7.82
CA SER A 95 -0.67 2.06 7.72
C SER A 95 -0.24 1.69 6.31
N SER A 96 -0.92 2.23 5.29
CA SER A 96 -0.58 2.05 3.88
C SER A 96 0.83 2.57 3.59
N THR A 97 1.17 3.76 4.07
CA THR A 97 2.52 4.33 3.93
C THR A 97 3.60 3.45 4.59
N PHE A 98 3.38 3.02 5.82
CA PHE A 98 4.34 2.18 6.54
C PHE A 98 4.50 0.81 5.88
N ASN A 99 3.42 0.25 5.31
CA ASN A 99 3.50 -0.98 4.54
C ASN A 99 4.28 -0.80 3.22
N LEU A 100 4.18 0.36 2.54
CA LEU A 100 5.01 0.68 1.37
C LEU A 100 6.50 0.73 1.71
N VAL A 101 6.86 1.30 2.87
CA VAL A 101 8.24 1.29 3.36
C VAL A 101 8.69 -0.15 3.64
N ALA A 102 7.88 -0.94 4.35
CA ALA A 102 8.19 -2.34 4.64
C ALA A 102 8.38 -3.17 3.35
N LEU A 103 7.50 -3.01 2.38
CA LEU A 103 7.60 -3.65 1.06
C LEU A 103 8.86 -3.20 0.32
N THR A 104 9.23 -1.92 0.39
CA THR A 104 10.45 -1.38 -0.21
C THR A 104 11.72 -1.99 0.41
N LEU A 105 11.77 -2.10 1.74
CA LEU A 105 12.87 -2.72 2.47
C LEU A 105 12.95 -4.24 2.21
N GLU A 106 11.81 -4.89 2.10
CA GLU A 106 11.76 -6.32 1.76
C GLU A 106 12.32 -6.56 0.35
N ARG A 107 11.97 -5.70 -0.63
CA ARG A 107 12.58 -5.74 -1.98
C ARG A 107 14.07 -5.48 -1.96
N TYR A 108 14.50 -4.53 -1.13
CA TYR A 108 15.91 -4.22 -0.95
C TYR A 108 16.69 -5.46 -0.49
N LEU A 109 16.23 -6.13 0.56
CA LEU A 109 16.84 -7.36 1.04
C LEU A 109 16.84 -8.45 -0.03
N ALA A 110 15.71 -8.66 -0.71
CA ALA A 110 15.59 -9.68 -1.74
C ALA A 110 16.50 -9.47 -2.97
N ILE A 111 16.82 -8.22 -3.33
CA ILE A 111 17.62 -7.91 -4.52
C ILE A 111 19.10 -7.68 -4.19
N VAL A 112 19.38 -6.93 -3.12
CA VAL A 112 20.75 -6.51 -2.77
C VAL A 112 21.46 -7.54 -1.89
N PHE A 113 20.73 -8.24 -1.01
CA PHE A 113 21.31 -9.20 -0.06
C PHE A 113 20.62 -10.58 -0.12
N PRO A 114 20.70 -11.28 -1.27
CA PRO A 114 19.93 -12.51 -1.51
C PRO A 114 20.19 -13.62 -0.48
N PHE A 115 21.43 -13.77 0.02
CA PHE A 115 21.77 -14.76 1.06
C PHE A 115 21.16 -14.41 2.43
N ARG A 116 21.17 -13.12 2.82
CA ARG A 116 20.50 -12.69 4.05
C ARG A 116 18.98 -12.86 3.94
N TYR A 117 18.43 -12.61 2.76
CA TYR A 117 16.99 -12.79 2.51
C TYR A 117 16.53 -14.24 2.64
N GLN A 118 17.37 -15.25 2.39
CA GLN A 118 17.03 -16.65 2.64
C GLN A 118 16.78 -16.95 4.12
N VAL A 119 17.47 -16.26 5.03
CA VAL A 119 17.32 -16.43 6.48
C VAL A 119 16.27 -15.48 7.06
N LEU A 120 16.26 -14.22 6.61
CA LEU A 120 15.38 -13.17 7.17
C LEU A 120 13.99 -13.16 6.54
N GLY A 121 13.85 -13.57 5.28
CA GLY A 121 12.63 -13.52 4.47
C GLY A 121 11.62 -14.62 4.81
N THR A 122 11.32 -14.81 6.09
CA THR A 122 10.37 -15.82 6.56
C THR A 122 8.95 -15.25 6.69
N ARG A 123 7.93 -16.12 6.56
CA ARG A 123 6.52 -15.72 6.78
C ARG A 123 6.28 -15.18 8.18
N LYS A 124 6.94 -15.75 9.20
CA LYS A 124 6.87 -15.28 10.59
C LYS A 124 7.34 -13.83 10.71
N ASN A 125 8.49 -13.50 10.14
CA ASN A 125 9.02 -12.14 10.18
C ASN A 125 8.11 -11.16 9.42
N ALA A 126 7.55 -11.55 8.27
CA ALA A 126 6.59 -10.71 7.57
C ALA A 126 5.31 -10.45 8.38
N LEU A 127 4.76 -11.46 9.06
CA LEU A 127 3.60 -11.28 9.95
C LEU A 127 3.91 -10.31 11.09
N ILE A 128 5.09 -10.42 11.72
CA ILE A 128 5.54 -9.48 12.76
C ILE A 128 5.61 -8.06 12.20
N ILE A 129 6.21 -7.87 11.02
CA ILE A 129 6.30 -6.55 10.37
C ILE A 129 4.91 -5.99 10.08
N ILE A 130 3.99 -6.81 9.56
CA ILE A 130 2.60 -6.40 9.31
C ILE A 130 1.94 -5.92 10.61
N VAL A 131 2.04 -6.67 11.70
CA VAL A 131 1.47 -6.25 12.99
C VAL A 131 2.08 -4.92 13.47
N ILE A 132 3.40 -4.75 13.34
CA ILE A 132 4.08 -3.49 13.69
C ILE A 132 3.54 -2.33 12.86
N VAL A 133 3.33 -2.52 11.55
CA VAL A 133 2.76 -1.51 10.65
C VAL A 133 1.40 -1.02 11.16
N TRP A 134 0.48 -1.94 11.47
CA TRP A 134 -0.85 -1.59 11.97
C TRP A 134 -0.79 -0.88 13.33
N VAL A 135 -0.07 -1.45 14.29
CA VAL A 135 -0.01 -0.91 15.66
C VAL A 135 0.64 0.48 15.66
N SER A 136 1.77 0.65 14.97
CA SER A 136 2.48 1.92 14.95
C SER A 136 1.69 3.02 14.25
N ALA A 137 0.98 2.72 13.16
CA ALA A 137 0.16 3.70 12.45
C ALA A 137 -1.03 4.19 13.30
N PHE A 138 -1.79 3.26 13.90
CA PHE A 138 -2.93 3.61 14.77
C PHE A 138 -2.48 4.35 16.03
N LEU A 139 -1.35 3.94 16.63
CA LEU A 139 -0.79 4.64 17.78
C LEU A 139 -0.36 6.05 17.38
N PHE A 140 0.31 6.22 16.25
CA PHE A 140 0.77 7.53 15.79
C PHE A 140 -0.40 8.47 15.53
N THR A 141 -1.46 8.04 14.86
CA THR A 141 -2.62 8.90 14.54
C THR A 141 -3.57 9.15 15.71
N SER A 142 -3.33 8.52 16.87
CA SER A 142 -4.17 8.67 18.07
C SER A 142 -4.24 10.12 18.58
N TYR A 143 -3.26 10.98 18.26
CA TYR A 143 -3.32 12.41 18.62
C TYR A 143 -4.62 13.06 18.12
N GLY A 144 -5.13 12.67 16.94
CA GLY A 144 -6.37 13.18 16.35
C GLY A 144 -7.59 12.99 17.25
N VAL A 145 -7.61 11.90 18.04
CA VAL A 145 -8.66 11.57 19.00
C VAL A 145 -8.64 12.53 20.19
N PHE A 146 -7.45 12.97 20.62
CA PHE A 146 -7.27 13.78 21.83
C PHE A 146 -7.37 15.27 21.58
N ILE A 147 -7.11 15.74 20.34
CA ILE A 147 -7.23 17.15 19.96
C ILE A 147 -8.68 17.58 19.68
N ARG A 148 -9.65 16.66 19.62
CA ARG A 148 -11.08 16.99 19.45
C ARG A 148 -11.87 16.78 20.73
N TYR A 149 -12.89 17.60 20.95
CA TYR A 149 -13.78 17.50 22.10
C TYR A 149 -15.21 17.93 21.77
N TYR A 150 -16.16 17.29 22.45
CA TYR A 150 -17.59 17.59 22.34
C TYR A 150 -17.94 18.75 23.27
N LYS A 151 -18.69 19.74 22.77
CA LYS A 151 -19.28 20.83 23.58
C LYS A 151 -20.59 21.31 22.96
N GLY A 152 -21.71 21.06 23.66
CA GLY A 152 -23.02 21.61 23.32
C GLY A 152 -23.53 21.23 21.92
N GLY A 153 -23.50 19.93 21.60
CA GLY A 153 -23.93 19.43 20.29
C GLY A 153 -22.91 19.62 19.16
N GLN A 154 -21.75 20.22 19.43
CA GLN A 154 -20.73 20.53 18.42
C GLN A 154 -19.40 19.83 18.74
N CYS A 155 -18.68 19.42 17.70
CA CYS A 155 -17.33 18.87 17.81
C CYS A 155 -16.29 19.96 17.53
N LYS A 156 -15.51 20.31 18.54
CA LYS A 156 -14.52 21.40 18.48
C LYS A 156 -13.10 20.86 18.57
N GLN A 157 -12.16 21.61 18.03
CA GLN A 157 -10.72 21.33 18.16
C GLN A 157 -10.15 22.08 19.36
N LYS A 158 -9.30 21.43 20.14
CA LYS A 158 -8.53 22.03 21.24
C LYS A 158 -7.42 22.90 20.69
N LEU A 159 -7.07 23.95 21.43
CA LEU A 159 -5.84 24.70 21.19
C LEU A 159 -4.65 23.81 21.57
N VAL A 160 -3.82 23.49 20.60
CA VAL A 160 -2.55 22.78 20.81
C VAL A 160 -1.51 23.84 21.21
N ALA A 161 -0.71 23.58 22.25
CA ALA A 161 0.28 24.55 22.73
C ALA A 161 1.40 24.82 21.71
N HIS A 162 1.80 23.77 20.98
CA HIS A 162 2.85 23.79 19.96
C HIS A 162 2.34 23.15 18.66
N PRO A 163 1.44 23.81 17.90
CA PRO A 163 0.92 23.28 16.64
C PRO A 163 2.05 23.01 15.63
N GLU A 164 3.10 23.84 15.61
CA GLU A 164 4.25 23.71 14.73
C GLU A 164 4.99 22.37 14.94
N VAL A 165 5.16 21.96 16.20
CA VAL A 165 5.81 20.68 16.54
C VAL A 165 4.96 19.52 16.05
N LEU A 166 3.63 19.58 16.23
CA LEU A 166 2.72 18.57 15.74
C LEU A 166 2.74 18.49 14.21
N GLY A 167 2.66 19.62 13.52
CA GLY A 167 2.69 19.69 12.06
C GLY A 167 3.97 19.10 11.47
N VAL A 168 5.13 19.49 12.02
CA VAL A 168 6.44 18.97 11.60
C VAL A 168 6.55 17.47 11.91
N ALA A 169 6.10 17.01 13.08
CA ALA A 169 6.15 15.59 13.43
C ALA A 169 5.29 14.73 12.52
N VAL A 170 4.06 15.17 12.22
CA VAL A 170 3.17 14.50 11.26
C VAL A 170 3.83 14.45 9.89
N PHE A 171 4.18 15.61 9.32
CA PHE A 171 4.84 15.69 8.01
C PHE A 171 6.10 14.81 7.92
N ALA A 172 6.92 14.81 8.97
CA ALA A 172 8.13 14.02 9.01
C ALA A 172 7.85 12.51 8.98
N VAL A 173 6.97 12.03 9.84
CA VAL A 173 6.72 10.59 10.04
C VAL A 173 5.83 10.01 8.95
N THR A 174 4.79 10.72 8.51
CA THR A 174 3.82 10.20 7.53
C THR A 174 4.27 10.40 6.10
N PHE A 175 5.22 11.30 5.83
CA PHE A 175 5.60 11.64 4.47
C PHE A 175 7.12 11.72 4.24
N LEU A 176 7.82 12.66 4.89
CA LEU A 176 9.21 12.96 4.55
C LEU A 176 10.15 11.77 4.77
N LEU A 177 10.11 11.15 5.96
CA LEU A 177 10.97 10.01 6.28
C LEU A 177 10.63 8.79 5.40
N PRO A 178 9.36 8.38 5.22
CA PRO A 178 8.99 7.36 4.24
C PRO A 178 9.55 7.62 2.84
N VAL A 179 9.39 8.84 2.31
CA VAL A 179 9.86 9.22 0.98
C VAL A 179 11.38 9.13 0.89
N ILE A 180 12.12 9.67 1.86
CA ILE A 180 13.59 9.62 1.89
C ILE A 180 14.07 8.16 1.91
N VAL A 181 13.52 7.34 2.81
CA VAL A 181 13.91 5.93 2.93
C VAL A 181 13.64 5.19 1.63
N MET A 182 12.43 5.31 1.07
CA MET A 182 12.07 4.65 -0.18
C MET A 182 12.94 5.13 -1.35
N LEU A 183 13.20 6.43 -1.46
CA LEU A 183 14.02 7.02 -2.51
C LEU A 183 15.47 6.51 -2.47
N VAL A 184 16.11 6.56 -1.29
CA VAL A 184 17.48 6.08 -1.11
C VAL A 184 17.58 4.59 -1.43
N VAL A 185 16.63 3.80 -0.92
CA VAL A 185 16.57 2.36 -1.18
C VAL A 185 16.39 2.08 -2.68
N TYR A 186 15.44 2.71 -3.34
CA TYR A 186 15.18 2.50 -4.77
C TYR A 186 16.32 2.99 -5.66
N ALA A 187 16.99 4.09 -5.30
CA ALA A 187 18.20 4.55 -5.97
C ALA A 187 19.31 3.50 -5.87
N HIS A 188 19.55 2.96 -4.68
CA HIS A 188 20.56 1.92 -4.48
C HIS A 188 20.23 0.63 -5.24
N ILE A 189 18.97 0.16 -5.18
CA ILE A 189 18.52 -1.01 -5.96
C ILE A 189 18.78 -0.77 -7.46
N THR A 190 18.48 0.42 -7.97
CA THR A 190 18.71 0.77 -9.38
C THR A 190 20.18 0.71 -9.74
N VAL A 191 21.07 1.24 -8.90
CA VAL A 191 22.52 1.18 -9.11
C VAL A 191 23.02 -0.27 -9.11
N VAL A 192 22.59 -1.09 -8.15
CA VAL A 192 22.97 -2.51 -8.06
C VAL A 192 22.52 -3.27 -9.30
N LEU A 193 21.27 -3.07 -9.74
CA LEU A 193 20.73 -3.73 -10.94
C LEU A 193 21.45 -3.30 -12.23
N LYS A 194 21.84 -2.02 -12.37
CA LYS A 194 22.61 -1.53 -13.52
C LYS A 194 24.02 -2.10 -13.54
N ARG A 195 24.71 -2.13 -12.40
CA ARG A 195 26.06 -2.71 -12.27
C ARG A 195 26.07 -4.21 -12.52
N GLY A 196 25.03 -4.93 -12.07
CA GLY A 196 24.87 -6.36 -12.35
C GLY A 196 24.64 -6.66 -13.84
N ALA A 197 23.88 -5.82 -14.55
CA ALA A 197 23.64 -5.99 -15.99
C ALA A 197 24.92 -5.79 -16.83
N GLY A 198 25.84 -4.91 -16.40
CA GLY A 198 27.12 -4.70 -17.07
C GLY A 198 28.13 -5.85 -16.91
N ARG A 199 27.92 -6.75 -15.93
CA ARG A 199 28.74 -7.97 -15.74
C ARG A 199 28.26 -9.17 -16.56
N ILE A 200 27.06 -9.09 -17.14
CA ILE A 200 26.44 -10.12 -17.98
C ILE A 200 26.38 -9.62 -19.44
N GLN A 201 27.42 -8.87 -19.86
CA GLN A 201 27.69 -8.73 -21.29
C GLN A 201 28.56 -9.93 -21.70
N PRO A 202 28.21 -10.67 -22.76
CA PRO A 202 29.07 -11.73 -23.24
C PRO A 202 30.37 -11.09 -23.71
N GLY A 203 31.44 -11.28 -22.93
CA GLY A 203 32.78 -11.14 -23.47
C GLY A 203 32.94 -12.08 -24.67
N PRO A 204 33.73 -11.70 -25.68
CA PRO A 204 33.91 -12.53 -26.87
C PRO A 204 34.36 -13.94 -26.44
N ALA A 205 33.66 -14.93 -27.00
CA ALA A 205 33.76 -16.36 -26.72
C ALA A 205 35.17 -16.84 -26.33
N ALA A 206 35.36 -17.15 -25.05
CA ALA A 206 36.37 -18.11 -24.63
C ALA A 206 35.63 -19.40 -24.28
N ALA A 207 35.61 -20.33 -25.24
CA ALA A 207 35.08 -21.67 -25.08
C ALA A 207 35.84 -22.38 -23.96
N VAL A 208 35.21 -22.54 -22.79
CA VAL A 208 35.59 -23.55 -21.80
C VAL A 208 34.36 -24.43 -21.60
N PRO A 209 34.37 -25.69 -22.06
CA PRO A 209 33.29 -26.62 -21.78
C PRO A 209 33.42 -27.09 -20.33
N SER A 210 32.74 -26.43 -19.39
CA SER A 210 32.57 -26.96 -18.05
C SER A 210 31.38 -27.90 -18.02
N THR A 211 31.68 -29.19 -18.02
CA THR A 211 30.78 -30.29 -17.65
C THR A 211 30.31 -30.12 -16.21
N GLY A 212 29.13 -29.54 -16.04
CA GLY A 212 28.49 -29.38 -14.75
C GLY A 212 27.16 -28.65 -14.92
N THR A 213 26.08 -29.40 -15.07
CA THR A 213 24.71 -28.91 -15.24
C THR A 213 24.19 -28.23 -13.95
N ALA A 214 24.66 -27.01 -13.68
CA ALA A 214 23.91 -26.05 -12.90
C ALA A 214 22.98 -25.29 -13.86
N PRO A 215 21.68 -25.09 -13.56
CA PRO A 215 20.75 -24.47 -14.50
C PRO A 215 21.01 -22.95 -14.56
N GLU A 216 21.96 -22.53 -15.41
CA GLU A 216 22.31 -21.11 -15.65
C GLU A 216 21.06 -20.25 -15.97
N GLY A 217 20.00 -20.84 -16.55
CA GLY A 217 18.74 -20.14 -16.83
C GLY A 217 17.81 -19.88 -15.64
N GLN A 218 17.92 -20.61 -14.52
CA GLN A 218 17.00 -20.43 -13.38
C GLN A 218 17.32 -19.19 -12.55
N GLY A 219 18.62 -18.91 -12.31
CA GLY A 219 19.05 -17.72 -11.57
C GLY A 219 18.71 -16.41 -12.29
N GLU A 220 18.90 -16.37 -13.61
CA GLU A 220 18.58 -15.20 -14.44
C GLU A 220 17.07 -14.93 -14.52
N SER A 221 16.25 -15.97 -14.63
CA SER A 221 14.79 -15.85 -14.69
C SER A 221 14.20 -15.32 -13.37
N LEU A 222 14.71 -15.78 -12.23
CA LEU A 222 14.33 -15.31 -10.89
C LEU A 222 14.72 -13.83 -10.69
N MET A 223 15.94 -13.45 -11.08
CA MET A 223 16.40 -12.05 -11.00
C MET A 223 15.58 -11.13 -11.90
N ARG A 224 15.22 -11.57 -13.10
CA ARG A 224 14.32 -10.83 -14.00
C ARG A 224 12.93 -10.65 -13.39
N ALA A 225 12.40 -11.67 -12.70
CA ALA A 225 11.13 -11.57 -11.98
C ALA A 225 11.21 -10.53 -10.85
N ARG A 226 12.24 -10.59 -9.99
CA ARG A 226 12.48 -9.62 -8.91
C ARG A 226 12.58 -8.18 -9.44
N ARG A 227 13.28 -7.97 -10.57
CA ARG A 227 13.40 -6.66 -11.24
C ARG A 227 12.06 -6.11 -11.71
N ASN A 228 11.20 -6.94 -12.31
CA ASN A 228 9.90 -6.50 -12.80
C ASN A 228 8.96 -6.10 -11.64
N THR A 229 9.02 -6.85 -10.54
CA THR A 229 8.31 -6.51 -9.31
C THR A 229 8.80 -5.17 -8.76
N PHE A 230 10.12 -4.96 -8.62
CA PHE A 230 10.69 -3.67 -8.20
C PHE A 230 10.21 -2.50 -9.07
N LYS A 231 10.21 -2.64 -10.41
CA LYS A 231 9.71 -1.59 -11.31
C LYS A 231 8.25 -1.23 -11.07
N THR A 232 7.43 -2.23 -10.75
CA THR A 232 6.01 -2.00 -10.41
C THR A 232 5.90 -1.21 -9.10
N LEU A 233 6.68 -1.59 -8.09
CA LEU A 233 6.66 -0.93 -6.78
C LEU A 233 7.22 0.49 -6.81
N LEU A 234 8.18 0.77 -7.69
CA LEU A 234 8.64 2.13 -7.98
C LEU A 234 7.49 3.01 -8.51
N LEU A 235 6.63 2.48 -9.38
CA LEU A 235 5.46 3.22 -9.87
C LEU A 235 4.44 3.48 -8.75
N VAL A 236 4.23 2.50 -7.87
CA VAL A 236 3.38 2.68 -6.67
C VAL A 236 3.92 3.80 -5.79
N PHE A 237 5.24 3.85 -5.57
CA PHE A 237 5.88 4.91 -4.79
C PHE A 237 5.75 6.31 -5.43
N VAL A 238 5.89 6.42 -6.76
CA VAL A 238 5.69 7.69 -7.46
C VAL A 238 4.24 8.16 -7.31
N ALA A 239 3.27 7.25 -7.49
CA ALA A 239 1.85 7.55 -7.28
C ALA A 239 1.57 8.00 -5.84
N PHE A 240 2.14 7.30 -4.84
CA PHE A 240 2.08 7.70 -3.43
C PHE A 240 2.59 9.12 -3.21
N THR A 241 3.78 9.44 -3.71
CA THR A 241 4.39 10.75 -3.52
C THR A 241 3.50 11.86 -4.09
N ILE A 242 2.97 11.67 -5.30
CA ILE A 242 2.09 12.65 -5.97
C ILE A 242 0.77 12.84 -5.18
N CYS A 243 0.15 11.74 -4.75
CA CYS A 243 -1.12 11.78 -4.02
C CYS A 243 -1.00 12.43 -2.64
N TRP A 244 0.11 12.22 -1.93
CA TRP A 244 0.28 12.67 -0.54
C TRP A 244 0.83 14.09 -0.42
N THR A 245 1.71 14.51 -1.33
CA THR A 245 2.41 15.81 -1.23
C THR A 245 1.46 16.99 -0.95
N PRO A 246 0.34 17.17 -1.67
CA PRO A 246 -0.50 18.35 -1.49
C PRO A 246 -1.10 18.44 -0.09
N ASN A 247 -1.58 17.32 0.45
CA ASN A 247 -2.19 17.28 1.78
C ASN A 247 -1.16 17.51 2.89
N GLU A 248 0.00 16.87 2.77
CA GLU A 248 1.08 16.96 3.75
C GLU A 248 1.66 18.37 3.81
N VAL A 249 1.85 19.01 2.65
CA VAL A 249 2.26 20.41 2.58
C VAL A 249 1.17 21.33 3.13
N PHE A 250 -0.11 21.12 2.78
CA PHE A 250 -1.21 21.94 3.32
C PHE A 250 -1.29 21.86 4.85
N PHE A 251 -1.21 20.65 5.40
CA PHE A 251 -1.26 20.43 6.85
C PHE A 251 -0.05 21.03 7.56
N LEU A 252 1.14 20.93 6.96
CA LEU A 252 2.35 21.58 7.50
C LEU A 252 2.19 23.11 7.52
N LEU A 253 1.76 23.72 6.41
CA LEU A 253 1.56 25.17 6.32
C LEU A 253 0.54 25.67 7.36
N PHE A 254 -0.58 24.96 7.54
CA PHE A 254 -1.57 25.27 8.57
C PHE A 254 -0.95 25.32 9.96
N ASN A 255 -0.16 24.30 10.33
CA ASN A 255 0.44 24.21 11.65
C ASN A 255 1.62 25.19 11.85
N LEU A 256 2.21 25.70 10.77
CA LEU A 256 3.21 26.78 10.80
C LEU A 256 2.59 28.18 10.87
N GLY A 257 1.26 28.29 10.94
CA GLY A 257 0.56 29.56 11.09
C GLY A 257 0.31 30.31 9.77
N VAL A 258 0.47 29.65 8.62
CA VAL A 258 0.05 30.20 7.33
C VAL A 258 -1.48 30.20 7.27
N ASP A 259 -2.07 31.29 6.78
CA ASP A 259 -3.52 31.45 6.67
C ASP A 259 -4.13 30.54 5.59
N VAL A 260 -4.30 29.26 5.95
CA VAL A 260 -4.98 28.24 5.17
C VAL A 260 -6.13 27.68 5.99
N ASN A 261 -7.23 27.32 5.31
CA ASN A 261 -8.46 26.91 6.00
C ASN A 261 -8.74 25.40 5.83
N LEU A 262 -8.77 24.66 6.95
CA LEU A 262 -9.10 23.23 7.01
C LEU A 262 -10.57 22.90 6.69
N THR A 263 -11.42 23.91 6.46
CA THR A 263 -12.78 23.73 5.96
C THR A 263 -12.95 24.17 4.51
N SER A 264 -11.85 24.53 3.83
CA SER A 264 -11.90 24.97 2.43
C SER A 264 -12.03 23.79 1.46
N THR A 265 -12.62 24.06 0.28
CA THR A 265 -12.66 23.09 -0.83
C THR A 265 -11.25 22.63 -1.23
N ILE A 266 -10.24 23.51 -1.15
CA ILE A 266 -8.85 23.16 -1.46
C ILE A 266 -8.34 22.05 -0.52
N PHE A 267 -8.56 22.19 0.79
CA PHE A 267 -8.19 21.14 1.76
C PHE A 267 -8.91 19.82 1.45
N PHE A 268 -10.20 19.86 1.14
CA PHE A 268 -10.90 18.64 0.79
C PHE A 268 -10.41 17.99 -0.51
N VAL A 269 -9.98 18.78 -1.49
CA VAL A 269 -9.31 18.28 -2.71
C VAL A 269 -7.98 17.60 -2.35
N THR A 270 -7.17 18.18 -1.45
CA THR A 270 -5.92 17.53 -1.03
C THR A 270 -6.17 16.20 -0.32
N VAL A 271 -7.21 16.12 0.53
CA VAL A 271 -7.64 14.86 1.15
C VAL A 271 -8.14 13.86 0.10
N ALA A 272 -8.85 14.31 -0.93
CA ALA A 272 -9.29 13.45 -2.03
C ALA A 272 -8.12 12.88 -2.85
N MET A 273 -7.01 13.64 -2.98
CA MET A 273 -5.78 13.13 -3.62
C MET A 273 -5.14 12.00 -2.81
N VAL A 274 -5.10 12.12 -1.46
CA VAL A 274 -4.66 11.04 -0.57
C VAL A 274 -5.56 9.82 -0.72
N SER A 275 -6.89 10.01 -0.65
CA SER A 275 -7.87 8.93 -0.84
C SER A 275 -7.71 8.18 -2.17
N THR A 276 -7.36 8.90 -3.23
CA THR A 276 -7.11 8.31 -4.56
C THR A 276 -5.98 7.28 -4.52
N ASN A 277 -4.98 7.46 -3.66
CA ASN A 277 -3.88 6.51 -3.53
C ASN A 277 -4.36 5.08 -3.24
N SER A 278 -5.40 4.93 -2.42
CA SER A 278 -5.94 3.62 -2.03
C SER A 278 -6.58 2.86 -3.18
N CYS A 279 -7.01 3.50 -4.27
CA CYS A 279 -7.60 2.79 -5.41
C CYS A 279 -6.64 2.62 -6.61
N LEU A 280 -5.47 3.28 -6.62
CA LEU A 280 -4.51 3.20 -7.74
C LEU A 280 -3.75 1.88 -7.82
N ASN A 281 -3.48 1.25 -6.67
CA ASN A 281 -2.64 0.06 -6.55
C ASN A 281 -3.12 -1.11 -7.46
N PRO A 282 -4.41 -1.52 -7.43
CA PRO A 282 -4.94 -2.54 -8.33
C PRO A 282 -4.69 -2.27 -9.82
N PHE A 283 -4.84 -1.03 -10.29
CA PHE A 283 -4.60 -0.66 -11.69
C PHE A 283 -3.12 -0.79 -12.05
N ILE A 284 -2.24 -0.32 -11.18
CA ILE A 284 -0.78 -0.46 -11.38
C ILE A 284 -0.41 -1.94 -11.48
N TYR A 285 -0.96 -2.79 -10.62
CA TYR A 285 -0.74 -4.24 -10.67
C TYR A 285 -1.31 -4.87 -11.94
N ALA A 286 -2.54 -4.54 -12.33
CA ALA A 286 -3.21 -5.05 -13.52
C ALA A 286 -2.49 -4.67 -14.82
N ILE A 287 -1.83 -3.51 -14.87
CA ILE A 287 -1.12 -3.05 -16.07
C ILE A 287 0.32 -3.57 -16.11
N LYS A 288 1.06 -3.47 -14.99
CA LYS A 288 2.53 -3.64 -14.97
C LYS A 288 2.98 -4.92 -14.28
N TYR A 289 2.22 -5.45 -13.32
CA TYR A 289 2.69 -6.61 -12.55
C TYR A 289 2.42 -7.92 -13.30
N LYS A 290 3.45 -8.41 -14.00
CA LYS A 290 3.35 -9.62 -14.85
C LYS A 290 2.75 -10.84 -14.14
N GLN A 291 3.15 -11.10 -12.90
CA GLN A 291 2.65 -12.26 -12.13
C GLN A 291 1.15 -12.09 -11.83
N PHE A 292 0.72 -10.90 -11.42
CA PHE A 292 -0.67 -10.59 -11.17
C PHE A 292 -1.53 -10.73 -12.43
N ARG A 293 -1.05 -10.25 -13.58
CA ARG A 293 -1.75 -10.45 -14.87
C ARG A 293 -1.89 -11.91 -15.26
N LYS A 294 -0.85 -12.72 -15.02
CA LYS A 294 -0.92 -14.18 -15.22
C LYS A 294 -1.98 -14.79 -14.30
N ALA A 295 -1.99 -14.38 -13.03
CA ALA A 295 -2.93 -14.86 -12.03
C ALA A 295 -4.39 -14.46 -12.34
N LEU A 296 -4.63 -13.24 -12.81
CA LEU A 296 -5.94 -12.79 -13.31
C LEU A 296 -6.42 -13.67 -14.48
N LYS A 297 -5.55 -13.95 -15.46
CA LYS A 297 -5.88 -14.85 -16.57
C LYS A 297 -6.17 -16.27 -16.10
N THR A 298 -5.49 -16.77 -15.06
CA THR A 298 -5.80 -18.08 -14.47
C THR A 298 -7.12 -18.07 -13.69
N LEU A 299 -7.46 -16.96 -13.02
CA LEU A 299 -8.67 -16.85 -12.22
C LEU A 299 -9.94 -16.73 -13.11
N PHE A 300 -9.85 -15.98 -14.21
CA PHE A 300 -10.98 -15.72 -15.12
C PHE A 300 -10.92 -16.49 -16.43
N GLY A 301 -9.77 -17.07 -16.77
CA GLY A 301 -9.65 -18.00 -17.88
C GLY A 301 -10.26 -19.34 -17.49
N ARG A 302 -11.08 -19.91 -18.37
CA ARG A 302 -11.72 -21.22 -18.23
C ARG A 302 -10.78 -22.25 -17.57
N GLN A 303 -11.33 -23.02 -16.62
CA GLN A 303 -10.85 -24.36 -16.27
C GLN A 303 -10.92 -25.27 -17.50
N GLY A 304 -10.07 -25.03 -18.49
CA GLY A 304 -9.86 -25.91 -19.64
C GLY A 304 -8.41 -26.38 -19.59
N GLY A 305 -8.19 -27.57 -19.04
CA GLY A 305 -6.87 -28.18 -18.90
C GLY A 305 -6.47 -28.48 -17.46
N ILE A 306 -7.32 -29.22 -16.73
CA ILE A 306 -6.81 -30.21 -15.76
C ILE A 306 -7.03 -31.58 -16.44
N GLU A 307 -6.23 -31.82 -17.46
CA GLU A 307 -5.71 -33.10 -17.93
C GLU A 307 -4.21 -32.75 -18.07
N ASP A 308 -3.26 -33.27 -17.30
CA ASP A 308 -2.93 -34.63 -16.96
C ASP A 308 -2.06 -34.64 -15.69
N GLU A 309 -2.60 -35.14 -14.57
CA GLU A 309 -1.74 -35.67 -13.50
C GLU A 309 -2.41 -36.84 -12.74
N SER A 310 -3.69 -37.13 -13.01
CA SER A 310 -4.40 -38.31 -12.48
C SER A 310 -4.47 -39.50 -13.43
N THR A 311 -4.05 -39.38 -14.69
CA THR A 311 -4.10 -40.47 -15.69
C THR A 311 -2.79 -41.26 -15.80
N LEU A 312 -1.65 -40.68 -15.38
CA LEU A 312 -0.35 -41.38 -15.36
C LEU A 312 -0.16 -42.32 -14.15
N ALA A 313 -1.00 -42.19 -13.11
CA ALA A 313 -0.95 -43.09 -11.94
C ALA A 313 -1.71 -44.40 -12.15
N THR A 314 -2.57 -44.50 -13.17
CA THR A 314 -3.42 -45.70 -13.40
C THR A 314 -2.86 -46.63 -14.48
N VAL A 315 -1.86 -46.21 -15.25
CA VAL A 315 -1.20 -47.05 -16.27
C VAL A 315 0.04 -47.77 -15.72
N ALA A 316 0.59 -47.31 -14.58
CA ALA A 316 1.77 -47.92 -13.95
C ALA A 316 1.45 -49.12 -13.03
N THR A 317 0.19 -49.53 -12.89
CA THR A 317 -0.24 -50.68 -12.07
C THR A 317 -0.92 -51.79 -12.90
N ALA A 318 -0.83 -51.73 -14.23
CA ALA A 318 -1.38 -52.76 -15.13
C ALA A 318 -0.29 -53.64 -15.80
N HIS A 319 0.98 -53.40 -15.48
CA HIS A 319 2.11 -54.26 -15.84
C HIS A 319 3.02 -54.38 -14.64
N ASP A 320 2.61 -55.19 -13.67
CA ASP A 320 3.43 -56.10 -12.84
C ASP A 320 2.50 -56.96 -11.97
#